data_AF-A0A418B4M8-F1
#
_entry.id   AF-A0A418B4M8-F1
#
_cell.length_a   1.000
_cell.length_b   1.000
_cell.length_c   1.000
_cell.angle_alpha   90.00
_cell.angle_beta   90.00
_cell.angle_gamma   90.00
#
_symmetry.space_group_name_H-M   'P 1'
#
loop_
_entity.id
_entity.type
_entity.pdbx_description
1 polymer ?
#
loop_
_entity_poly.entity_id
_entity_poly.type
_entity_poly.pdbx_seq_one_letter_code
_entity_poly.pdbx_strand_id
1 'polypeptide(L)'
;MKWFRLHIKPYFEDYDRNCLMHVTKTQFASVLDMMQLGCSPQEISLLTSTYCVRHGREVNPDVNYLRFIQDVDQVYSHLKHPVGVKAAVKTIAK
;
A
#
# COMPACT_ATOMS: atom_id res chain seq x y z
N MET A 1 21.47 -20.57 -3.29
CA MET A 1 20.21 -19.81 -3.11
C MET A 1 19.82 -19.20 -4.45
N LYS A 2 18.60 -19.44 -4.93
CA LYS A 2 18.06 -18.85 -6.16
C LYS A 2 17.16 -17.69 -5.76
N TRP A 3 17.44 -16.50 -6.28
CA TRP A 3 16.59 -15.33 -6.07
C TRP A 3 15.40 -15.41 -7.03
N PHE A 4 14.18 -15.26 -6.50
CA PHE A 4 12.94 -15.22 -7.28
C PHE A 4 12.29 -13.84 -7.14
N ARG A 5 11.71 -13.32 -8.22
CA ARG A 5 11.00 -12.05 -8.20
C ARG A 5 9.56 -12.26 -7.74
N LEU A 6 9.17 -11.56 -6.69
CA LEU A 6 7.81 -11.62 -6.16
C LEU A 6 6.89 -10.72 -6.99
N HIS A 7 5.84 -11.30 -7.57
CA HIS A 7 4.82 -10.54 -8.29
C HIS A 7 3.71 -10.11 -7.32
N ILE A 8 4.06 -9.22 -6.38
CA ILE A 8 3.24 -8.89 -5.20
C ILE A 8 2.02 -8.01 -5.49
N LYS A 9 2.09 -7.17 -6.54
CA LYS A 9 1.07 -6.15 -6.81
C LYS A 9 -0.35 -6.71 -7.00
N PRO A 10 -0.60 -7.78 -7.78
CA PRO A 10 -1.96 -8.27 -7.97
C PRO A 10 -2.66 -8.73 -6.69
N TYR A 11 -1.92 -9.28 -5.73
CA TYR A 11 -2.49 -9.68 -4.43
C TYR A 11 -3.06 -8.49 -3.65
N PHE A 12 -2.47 -7.30 -3.81
CA PHE A 12 -3.02 -6.08 -3.25
C PHE A 12 -4.21 -5.55 -4.06
N GLU A 13 -4.15 -5.64 -5.39
CA GLU A 13 -5.22 -5.19 -6.28
C GLU A 13 -6.54 -5.97 -6.08
N ASP A 14 -6.46 -7.24 -5.66
CA ASP A 14 -7.64 -8.03 -5.30
C ASP A 14 -8.45 -7.40 -4.14
N TYR A 15 -7.77 -6.70 -3.22
CA TYR A 15 -8.39 -5.94 -2.14
C TYR A 15 -8.77 -4.52 -2.55
N ASP A 16 -8.02 -3.91 -3.47
CA ASP A 16 -8.17 -2.52 -3.90
C ASP A 16 -9.03 -2.36 -5.16
N ARG A 17 -10.32 -2.74 -5.05
CA ARG A 17 -11.29 -2.69 -6.17
C ARG A 17 -11.53 -1.29 -6.74
N ASN A 18 -11.26 -0.26 -5.96
CA ASN A 18 -11.44 1.14 -6.35
C ASN A 18 -10.13 1.77 -6.90
N CYS A 19 -9.05 0.99 -6.99
CA CYS A 19 -7.74 1.43 -7.47
C CYS A 19 -7.21 2.68 -6.74
N LEU A 20 -7.38 2.72 -5.42
CA LEU A 20 -6.96 3.83 -4.56
C LEU A 20 -5.49 3.72 -4.11
N MET A 21 -4.83 2.60 -4.40
CA MET A 21 -3.44 2.30 -4.05
C MET A 21 -3.18 2.14 -2.55
N HIS A 22 -4.24 1.89 -1.77
CA HIS A 22 -4.13 1.55 -0.35
C HIS A 22 -5.08 0.42 0.05
N VAL A 23 -4.71 -0.28 1.12
CA VAL A 23 -5.47 -1.37 1.74
C VAL A 23 -5.46 -1.19 3.26
N THR A 24 -6.35 -1.86 3.99
CA THR A 24 -6.30 -1.82 5.45
C THR A 24 -5.05 -2.52 5.98
N LYS A 25 -4.65 -2.24 7.23
CA LYS A 25 -3.51 -2.91 7.88
C LYS A 25 -3.64 -4.44 7.91
N THR A 26 -4.85 -4.93 8.13
CA THR A 26 -5.12 -6.37 8.17
C THR A 26 -5.01 -6.99 6.78
N GLN A 27 -5.55 -6.34 5.75
CA GLN A 27 -5.36 -6.78 4.36
C GLN A 27 -3.89 -6.78 3.95
N PHE A 28 -3.13 -5.76 4.36
CA PHE A 28 -1.69 -5.71 4.12
C PHE A 28 -0.97 -6.90 4.76
N ALA A 29 -1.25 -7.19 6.04
CA ALA A 29 -0.71 -8.35 6.73
C ALA A 29 -1.10 -9.67 6.05
N SER A 30 -2.36 -9.81 5.62
CA SER A 30 -2.84 -11.00 4.90
C SER A 30 -2.11 -11.24 3.58
N VAL A 31 -1.75 -10.19 2.83
CA VAL A 31 -0.96 -10.34 1.60
C VAL A 31 0.45 -10.87 1.91
N LEU A 32 1.13 -10.33 2.93
CA LEU A 32 2.47 -10.79 3.31
C LEU A 32 2.46 -12.25 3.81
N ASP A 33 1.42 -12.63 4.54
CA ASP A 33 1.21 -14.00 5.02
C ASP A 33 0.89 -14.96 3.88
N MET A 34 -0.02 -14.58 2.96
CA MET A 34 -0.36 -15.37 1.78
C MET A 34 0.86 -15.63 0.88
N MET A 35 1.77 -14.67 0.80
CA MET A 35 3.03 -14.80 0.06
C MET A 35 4.15 -15.48 0.87
N GLN A 36 3.86 -15.92 2.10
CA GLN A 36 4.78 -16.63 2.99
C GLN A 36 6.09 -15.87 3.24
N LEU A 37 6.00 -14.54 3.39
CA LEU A 37 7.19 -13.69 3.59
C LEU A 37 7.75 -13.74 5.01
N GLY A 38 7.02 -14.34 5.96
CA GLY A 38 7.51 -14.64 7.31
C GLY A 38 7.71 -13.41 8.20
N CYS A 39 6.99 -12.31 7.95
CA CYS A 39 7.10 -11.10 8.76
C CYS A 39 6.53 -11.32 10.17
N SER A 40 7.30 -10.93 11.19
CA SER A 40 6.86 -10.90 12.57
C SER A 40 5.79 -9.81 12.80
N PRO A 41 4.98 -9.92 13.87
CA PRO A 41 4.00 -8.89 14.22
C PRO A 41 4.61 -7.48 14.37
N GLN A 42 5.84 -7.40 14.87
CA GLN A 42 6.59 -6.15 15.05
C GLN A 42 6.99 -5.55 13.70
N GLU A 43 7.44 -6.36 12.74
CA GLU A 43 7.75 -5.92 11.39
C GLU A 43 6.49 -5.47 10.64
N ILE A 44 5.38 -6.21 10.78
CA ILE A 44 4.09 -5.80 10.21
C ILE A 44 3.65 -4.45 10.79
N SER A 45 3.77 -4.26 12.11
CA SER A 45 3.47 -2.98 12.76
C SER A 45 4.34 -1.85 12.22
N LEU A 46 5.65 -2.09 12.07
CA LEU A 46 6.58 -1.10 11.51
C LEU A 46 6.26 -0.76 10.06
N LEU A 47 6.00 -1.75 9.21
CA LEU A 47 5.65 -1.56 7.80
C LEU A 47 4.35 -0.78 7.66
N THR A 48 3.29 -1.20 8.37
CA THR A 48 1.98 -0.52 8.29
C THR A 48 2.01 0.91 8.83
N SER A 49 2.89 1.21 9.80
CA SER A 49 3.14 2.57 10.28
C SER A 49 3.94 3.41 9.27
N THR A 50 4.96 2.82 8.66
CA THR A 50 5.86 3.47 7.69
C THR A 50 5.12 3.86 6.41
N TYR A 51 4.28 2.97 5.92
CA TYR A 51 3.52 3.15 4.69
C TYR A 51 2.08 3.63 4.94
N CYS A 52 1.77 4.22 6.09
CA CYS A 52 0.43 4.73 6.36
C CYS A 52 0.03 5.84 5.36
N VAL A 53 -1.24 5.83 4.95
CA VAL A 53 -1.79 6.88 4.08
C VAL A 53 -1.90 8.19 4.87
N ARG A 54 -1.36 9.26 4.31
CA ARG A 54 -1.38 10.60 4.92
C ARG A 54 -2.00 11.61 3.96
N HIS A 55 -2.97 12.38 4.48
CA HIS A 55 -3.57 13.51 3.79
C HIS A 55 -3.34 14.78 4.60
N GLY A 56 -2.23 15.49 4.30
CA GLY A 56 -1.81 16.63 5.11
C GLY A 56 -1.46 16.20 6.54
N ARG A 57 -2.21 16.69 7.54
CA ARG A 57 -2.07 16.28 8.96
C ARG A 57 -2.96 15.10 9.34
N GLU A 58 -3.89 14.71 8.49
CA GLU A 58 -4.79 13.60 8.75
C GLU A 58 -4.10 12.28 8.43
N VAL A 59 -4.16 11.37 9.41
CA VAL A 59 -3.65 10.00 9.27
C VAL A 59 -4.83 9.10 8.96
N ASN A 60 -4.84 8.52 7.77
CA ASN A 60 -5.75 7.43 7.45
C ASN A 60 -5.12 6.12 7.98
N PRO A 61 -5.89 5.22 8.64
CA PRO A 61 -5.36 3.95 9.14
C PRO A 61 -4.88 2.99 8.05
N ASP A 62 -5.23 3.22 6.79
CA ASP A 62 -4.86 2.40 5.65
C ASP A 62 -3.37 2.53 5.30
N VAL A 63 -2.91 1.53 4.55
CA VAL A 63 -1.52 1.32 4.16
C VAL A 63 -1.41 1.50 2.65
N ASN A 64 -0.54 2.42 2.24
CA ASN A 64 -0.19 2.65 0.86
C ASN A 64 0.72 1.52 0.35
N TYR A 65 0.11 0.46 -0.18
CA TYR A 65 0.85 -0.70 -0.67
C TYR A 65 1.70 -0.37 -1.90
N LEU A 66 1.30 0.62 -2.72
CA LEU A 66 2.07 0.99 -3.91
C LEU A 66 3.45 1.53 -3.49
N ARG A 67 3.51 2.42 -2.51
CA ARG A 67 4.78 2.95 -1.99
C ARG A 67 5.67 1.84 -1.43
N PHE A 68 5.08 0.88 -0.70
CA PHE A 68 5.82 -0.30 -0.24
C PHE A 68 6.44 -1.07 -1.41
N ILE A 69 5.67 -1.37 -2.46
CA ILE A 69 6.14 -2.11 -3.64
C ILE A 69 7.25 -1.36 -4.37
N GLN A 70 7.15 -0.03 -4.46
CA GLN A 70 8.18 0.80 -5.11
C GLN A 70 9.54 0.70 -4.40
N ASP A 71 9.52 0.61 -3.07
CA ASP A 71 10.73 0.52 -2.26
C ASP A 71 11.35 -0.90 -2.29
N VAL A 72 10.55 -1.96 -2.52
CA VAL A 72 11.04 -3.36 -2.53
C VAL A 72 11.23 -3.97 -3.93
N ASP A 73 10.63 -3.39 -4.97
CA ASP A 73 10.75 -3.84 -6.35
C ASP A 73 10.97 -2.66 -7.31
N GLN A 74 12.21 -2.59 -7.81
CA GLN A 74 12.67 -1.54 -8.72
C GLN A 74 11.85 -1.45 -10.02
N VAL A 75 11.17 -2.53 -10.44
CA VAL A 75 10.27 -2.50 -11.60
C VAL A 75 9.18 -1.44 -11.41
N TYR A 76 8.75 -1.17 -10.18
CA TYR A 76 7.68 -0.22 -9.89
C TYR A 76 8.17 1.19 -9.51
N SER A 77 9.48 1.39 -9.37
CA SER A 77 10.09 2.67 -8.94
C SER A 77 9.69 3.88 -9.79
N HIS A 78 9.33 3.67 -11.06
CA HIS A 78 8.94 4.72 -12.00
C HIS A 78 7.43 5.06 -11.95
N LEU A 79 6.61 4.24 -11.27
CA LEU A 79 5.20 4.53 -11.16
C LEU A 79 5.00 5.81 -10.36
N LYS A 80 4.17 6.72 -10.88
CA LYS A 80 3.84 7.92 -10.11
C LYS A 80 2.85 7.54 -9.04
N HIS A 81 3.24 7.79 -7.80
CA HIS A 81 2.27 7.95 -6.75
C HIS A 81 1.35 9.11 -7.16
N PRO A 82 0.01 8.98 -7.09
CA PRO A 82 -0.84 10.14 -7.08
C PRO A 82 -0.57 10.85 -5.75
N VAL A 83 0.47 11.66 -5.70
CA VAL A 83 0.70 12.60 -4.61
C VAL A 83 -0.46 13.57 -4.68
N GLY A 84 -1.44 13.38 -3.80
CA GLY A 84 -2.59 14.27 -3.67
C GLY A 84 -3.33 14.48 -4.99
N VAL A 85 -4.15 13.49 -5.40
CA VAL A 85 -5.42 13.89 -5.99
C VAL A 85 -6.02 14.80 -4.93
N LYS A 86 -6.02 16.11 -5.20
CA LYS A 86 -6.71 17.11 -4.40
C LYS A 86 -7.98 16.44 -3.95
N ALA A 87 -8.27 16.45 -2.65
CA ALA A 87 -9.60 16.21 -2.16
C ALA A 87 -10.55 16.88 -3.16
N ALA A 88 -11.15 16.08 -4.04
CA ALA A 88 -12.17 16.54 -4.93
C ALA A 88 -13.39 16.60 -4.02
N VAL A 89 -13.34 17.56 -3.10
CA VAL A 89 -14.52 18.21 -2.56
C VAL A 89 -15.21 18.71 -3.80
N LYS A 90 -16.09 17.88 -4.33
CA LYS A 90 -17.13 18.34 -5.23
C LYS A 90 -17.99 19.20 -4.33
N THR A 91 -17.69 20.50 -4.31
CA THR A 91 -18.58 21.51 -3.76
C THR A 91 -19.91 21.30 -4.46
N ILE A 92 -20.85 20.64 -3.78
CA ILE A 92 -22.24 20.68 -4.16
C ILE A 92 -22.69 22.07 -3.76
N ALA A 93 -22.53 23.01 -4.69
CA ALA A 93 -23.29 24.24 -4.66
C ALA A 93 -24.74 23.88 -5.00
N LYS A 94 -25.62 24.02 -4.01
CA LYS A 94 -26.94 24.64 -4.12
C LYS A 94 -27.43 25.01 -2.73
#